data_AF-A0AAV7NKW2-F1
#
_entry.id   AF-A0AAV7NKW2-F1
#
_cell.length_a   1.000
_cell.length_b   1.000
_cell.length_c   1.000
_cell.angle_alpha   90.00
_cell.angle_beta   90.00
_cell.angle_gamma   90.00
#
_symmetry.space_group_name_H-M   'P 1'
#
loop_
_entity.id
_entity.type
_entity.pdbx_description
1 polymer ?
#
loop_
_entity_poly.entity_id
_entity_poly.type
_entity_poly.pdbx_seq_one_letter_code
_entity_poly.pdbx_strand_id
1 'polypeptide(L)'
;MDSTITSFTAETKSMRLDLAGFQSRVTGLEQRVTTMEDHINTAQNRDQEPLYLRSKLIDLEERSRRDNVRFFGFTEHIEGTNIQSFLRYALPKLTDLTFNPPLEFQREH
;
A
#
# COMPACT_ATOMS: atom_id res chain seq x y z
N MET A 1 -43.06 -1.88 61.10
CA MET A 1 -42.27 -0.75 60.57
C MET A 1 -40.80 -1.16 60.42
N ASP A 2 -40.22 -1.79 61.44
CA ASP A 2 -38.82 -2.24 61.42
C ASP A 2 -38.47 -3.32 60.39
N SER A 3 -39.38 -4.25 60.07
CA SER A 3 -39.14 -5.29 59.07
C SER A 3 -39.00 -4.73 57.65
N THR A 4 -39.82 -3.74 57.30
CA THR A 4 -39.80 -3.05 55.99
C THR A 4 -38.56 -2.18 55.82
N ILE A 5 -38.11 -1.51 56.89
CA ILE A 5 -36.85 -0.76 56.88
C ILE A 5 -35.67 -1.74 56.73
N THR A 6 -35.73 -2.89 57.38
CA THR A 6 -34.70 -3.94 57.26
C THR A 6 -34.64 -4.54 55.85
N SER A 7 -35.78 -4.80 55.20
CA SER A 7 -35.79 -5.30 53.81
C SER A 7 -35.28 -4.26 52.82
N PHE A 8 -35.69 -2.99 52.97
CA PHE A 8 -35.21 -1.90 52.12
C PHE A 8 -33.70 -1.65 52.28
N THR A 9 -33.17 -1.75 53.50
CA THR A 9 -31.72 -1.66 53.72
C THR A 9 -30.94 -2.84 53.13
N ALA A 10 -31.54 -4.03 53.06
CA ALA A 10 -30.93 -5.18 52.39
C ALA A 10 -30.92 -4.99 50.85
N GLU A 11 -32.03 -4.55 50.27
CA GLU A 11 -32.14 -4.27 48.83
C GLU A 11 -31.17 -3.17 48.38
N THR A 12 -31.05 -2.09 49.15
CA THR A 12 -30.09 -1.01 48.85
C THR A 12 -28.63 -1.47 48.93
N LYS A 13 -28.29 -2.40 49.84
CA LYS A 13 -26.96 -3.02 49.85
C LYS A 13 -26.74 -3.90 48.62
N SER A 14 -27.73 -4.69 48.22
CA SER A 14 -27.66 -5.51 47.01
C SER A 14 -27.44 -4.64 45.77
N MET A 15 -28.24 -3.59 45.60
CA MET A 15 -28.09 -2.65 44.47
C MET A 15 -26.71 -2.00 44.42
N ARG A 16 -26.10 -1.68 45.58
CA ARG A 16 -24.74 -1.13 45.63
C ARG A 16 -23.70 -2.15 45.16
N LEU A 17 -23.86 -3.42 45.52
CA LEU A 17 -22.96 -4.48 45.07
C LEU A 17 -23.08 -4.71 43.56
N ASP A 18 -24.31 -4.71 43.04
CA ASP A 18 -24.55 -4.85 41.60
C ASP A 18 -23.96 -3.67 40.83
N LEU A 19 -24.14 -2.43 41.32
CA LEU A 19 -23.54 -1.23 40.72
C LEU A 19 -22.01 -1.29 40.72
N ALA A 20 -21.38 -1.76 41.80
CA ALA A 20 -19.93 -1.95 41.84
C ALA A 20 -19.47 -3.01 40.82
N GLY A 21 -20.23 -4.09 40.68
CA GLY A 21 -19.99 -5.11 39.66
C GLY A 21 -20.13 -4.58 38.24
N PHE A 22 -21.15 -3.76 37.96
CA PHE A 22 -21.32 -3.09 36.68
C PHE A 22 -20.18 -2.12 36.40
N GLN A 23 -19.77 -1.30 37.37
CA GLN A 23 -18.67 -0.37 37.23
C GLN A 23 -17.37 -1.09 36.84
N SER A 24 -17.04 -2.19 37.52
CA SER A 24 -15.87 -3.00 37.18
C SER A 24 -15.92 -3.56 35.76
N ARG A 25 -17.10 -4.05 35.33
CA ARG A 25 -17.30 -4.56 33.97
C ARG A 25 -17.19 -3.48 32.91
N VAL A 26 -17.74 -2.29 33.17
CA VAL A 26 -17.66 -1.14 32.26
C VAL A 26 -16.21 -0.70 32.08
N THR A 27 -15.47 -0.52 33.17
CA THR A 27 -14.04 -0.17 33.08
C THR A 27 -13.23 -1.23 32.32
N GLY A 28 -13.53 -2.52 32.55
CA GLY A 28 -12.89 -3.60 31.79
C GLY A 28 -13.23 -3.59 30.30
N LEU A 29 -14.44 -3.20 29.92
CA LEU A 29 -14.84 -3.03 28.52
C LEU A 29 -14.18 -1.81 27.88
N GLU A 30 -14.17 -0.67 28.57
CA GLU A 30 -13.51 0.56 28.10
C GLU A 30 -12.04 0.29 27.77
N GLN A 31 -11.31 -0.37 28.67
CA GLN A 31 -9.90 -0.68 28.45
C GLN A 31 -9.67 -1.63 27.27
N ARG A 32 -10.56 -2.60 27.08
CA ARG A 32 -10.52 -3.51 25.91
C ARG A 32 -10.80 -2.76 24.62
N VAL A 33 -11.78 -1.86 24.62
CA VAL A 33 -12.12 -1.03 23.45
C VAL A 33 -10.94 -0.15 23.07
N THR A 34 -10.34 0.58 24.02
CA THR A 34 -9.14 1.39 23.77
C THR A 34 -8.00 0.57 23.17
N THR A 35 -7.75 -0.62 23.73
CA THR A 35 -6.70 -1.52 23.20
C THR A 35 -7.01 -1.98 21.78
N MET A 36 -8.29 -2.30 21.48
CA MET A 36 -8.72 -2.68 20.14
C MET A 36 -8.61 -1.51 19.15
N GLU A 37 -8.95 -0.30 19.56
CA GLU A 37 -8.80 0.91 18.74
C GLU A 37 -7.33 1.16 18.38
N ASP A 38 -6.41 1.03 19.34
CA ASP A 38 -4.97 1.14 19.09
C ASP A 38 -4.47 0.08 18.10
N HIS A 39 -4.93 -1.17 18.24
CA HIS A 39 -4.60 -2.23 17.29
C HIS A 39 -5.14 -1.95 15.88
N ILE A 40 -6.36 -1.43 15.75
CA ILE A 40 -6.93 -1.07 14.45
C ILE A 40 -6.13 0.07 13.83
N ASN A 41 -5.82 1.12 14.59
CA ASN A 41 -5.02 2.26 14.12
C ASN A 41 -3.64 1.82 13.65
N THR A 42 -2.96 0.95 14.40
CA THR A 42 -1.64 0.43 14.00
C THR A 42 -1.73 -0.46 12.76
N ALA A 43 -2.76 -1.29 12.61
CA ALA A 43 -2.97 -2.10 11.42
C ALA A 43 -3.25 -1.25 10.17
N GLN A 44 -4.14 -0.27 10.28
CA GLN A 44 -4.48 0.64 9.17
C GLN A 44 -3.27 1.43 8.68
N ASN A 45 -2.43 1.91 9.60
CA ASN A 45 -1.20 2.62 9.23
C ASN A 45 -0.16 1.71 8.56
N ARG A 46 -0.10 0.42 8.95
CA ARG A 46 0.79 -0.56 8.30
C ARG A 46 0.38 -0.88 6.85
N ASP A 47 -0.89 -0.73 6.50
CA ASP A 47 -1.35 -1.02 5.13
C ASP A 47 -1.06 0.13 4.15
N GLN A 48 -0.80 1.34 4.63
CA GLN A 48 -0.49 2.51 3.78
C GLN A 48 0.95 2.48 3.26
N GLU A 49 1.90 2.02 4.08
CA GLU A 49 3.32 2.01 3.73
C GLU A 49 3.64 1.10 2.53
N PRO A 50 3.15 -0.15 2.44
CA PRO A 50 3.37 -1.01 1.27
C PRO A 50 2.82 -0.42 -0.04
N LEU A 51 1.66 0.25 0.00
CA LEU A 51 1.06 0.87 -1.18
C LEU A 51 1.92 2.03 -1.68
N TYR A 52 2.39 2.89 -0.77
CA TYR A 52 3.31 3.97 -1.10
C TYR A 52 4.63 3.45 -1.67
N LEU A 53 5.24 2.46 -1.02
CA LEU A 53 6.49 1.85 -1.50
C LEU A 53 6.32 1.21 -2.89
N ARG A 54 5.20 0.51 -3.11
CA ARG A 54 4.89 -0.11 -4.41
C ARG A 54 4.73 0.93 -5.50
N SER A 55 4.00 2.01 -5.24
CA SER A 55 3.84 3.12 -6.19
C SER A 55 5.20 3.73 -6.55
N LYS A 56 6.05 3.97 -5.54
CA LYS A 56 7.39 4.50 -5.74
C LYS A 56 8.30 3.56 -6.54
N LEU A 57 8.18 2.25 -6.34
CA LEU A 57 8.94 1.25 -7.09
C LEU A 57 8.52 1.27 -8.57
N ILE A 58 7.22 1.32 -8.85
CA ILE A 58 6.69 1.44 -10.21
C ILE A 58 7.22 2.71 -10.89
N ASP A 59 7.15 3.87 -10.24
CA ASP A 59 7.66 5.13 -10.79
C ASP A 59 9.18 5.05 -11.08
N LEU A 60 9.96 4.44 -10.18
CA LEU A 60 11.39 4.25 -10.39
C LEU A 60 11.68 3.29 -11.56
N GLU A 61 10.94 2.19 -11.69
CA GLU A 61 11.09 1.23 -12.78
C GLU A 61 10.71 1.87 -14.12
N GLU A 62 9.58 2.57 -14.17
CA GLU A 62 9.12 3.30 -15.36
C GLU A 62 10.10 4.39 -15.76
N ARG A 63 10.62 5.17 -14.81
CA ARG A 63 11.64 6.19 -15.07
C ARG A 63 12.95 5.57 -15.56
N SER A 64 13.35 4.43 -15.01
CA SER A 64 14.54 3.71 -15.45
C SER A 64 14.40 3.11 -16.85
N ARG A 65 13.17 2.83 -17.30
CA ARG A 65 12.90 2.23 -18.62
C ARG A 65 12.32 3.22 -19.63
N ARG A 66 12.15 4.49 -19.24
CA ARG A 66 11.48 5.51 -20.04
C ARG A 66 12.07 5.68 -21.43
N ASP A 67 13.39 5.57 -21.53
CA ASP A 67 14.13 5.75 -22.77
C ASP A 67 14.44 4.42 -23.47
N ASN A 68 13.93 3.30 -22.95
CA ASN A 68 14.10 1.98 -23.55
C ASN A 68 12.98 1.70 -24.55
N VAL A 69 13.35 1.42 -25.79
CA VAL A 69 12.40 0.99 -26.84
C VAL A 69 12.55 -0.51 -27.08
N ARG A 70 11.42 -1.22 -27.21
CA ARG A 70 11.39 -2.63 -27.59
C ARG A 70 10.84 -2.78 -29.01
N PHE A 71 11.62 -3.45 -29.85
CA PHE A 71 11.24 -3.75 -31.22
C PHE A 71 10.79 -5.21 -31.34
N PHE A 72 9.65 -5.44 -31.98
CA PHE A 72 9.09 -6.78 -32.21
C PHE A 72 8.86 -6.99 -33.71
N GLY A 73 8.92 -8.25 -34.16
CA GLY A 73 8.64 -8.64 -35.55
C GLY A 73 9.84 -8.63 -36.49
N PHE A 74 11.05 -8.35 -35.98
CA PHE A 74 12.28 -8.60 -36.72
C PHE A 74 12.61 -10.09 -36.72
N THR A 75 12.98 -10.63 -37.88
CA THR A 75 13.54 -11.99 -37.97
C THR A 75 14.93 -12.00 -37.35
N GLU A 76 15.27 -13.08 -36.65
CA GLU A 76 16.57 -13.24 -36.01
C GLU A 76 17.72 -13.04 -37.01
N HIS A 77 18.81 -12.38 -36.59
CA HIS A 77 20.01 -12.09 -37.38
C HIS A 77 19.85 -11.04 -38.51
N ILE A 78 18.69 -10.37 -38.65
CA ILE A 78 18.52 -9.32 -39.68
C ILE A 78 19.39 -8.08 -39.43
N GLU A 79 19.74 -7.82 -38.17
CA GLU A 79 20.63 -6.73 -37.77
C GLU A 79 22.09 -6.90 -38.26
N GLY A 80 22.49 -8.13 -38.64
CA GLY A 80 23.86 -8.44 -38.98
C GLY A 80 24.81 -8.29 -37.79
N THR A 81 25.97 -7.66 -38.00
CA THR A 81 27.04 -7.55 -36.98
C THR A 81 26.81 -6.41 -35.98
N ASN A 82 25.99 -5.40 -36.31
CA ASN A 82 25.81 -4.22 -35.46
C ASN A 82 24.37 -3.69 -35.49
N ILE A 83 23.66 -3.90 -34.38
CA ILE A 83 22.28 -3.46 -34.17
C ILE A 83 22.13 -1.94 -34.26
N GLN A 84 23.07 -1.14 -33.75
CA GLN A 84 22.98 0.32 -33.81
C GLN A 84 23.02 0.82 -35.27
N SER A 85 23.90 0.25 -36.09
CA SER A 85 23.99 0.58 -37.52
C SER A 85 22.70 0.22 -38.25
N PHE A 86 22.13 -0.94 -37.94
CA PHE A 86 20.84 -1.36 -38.48
C PHE A 86 19.72 -0.39 -38.06
N LEU A 87 19.61 -0.05 -36.78
CA LEU A 87 18.56 0.85 -36.27
C LEU A 87 18.70 2.27 -36.82
N ARG A 88 19.92 2.81 -36.97
CA ARG A 88 20.14 4.13 -37.62
C ARG A 88 19.67 4.17 -39.07
N TYR A 89 19.71 3.04 -39.76
CA TYR A 89 19.24 2.92 -41.13
C TYR A 89 17.73 2.62 -41.20
N ALA A 90 17.23 1.74 -40.33
CA ALA A 90 15.87 1.24 -40.37
C ALA A 90 14.87 2.25 -39.79
N LEU A 91 15.18 2.89 -38.66
CA LEU A 91 14.24 3.80 -37.99
C LEU A 91 13.78 4.96 -38.87
N PRO A 92 14.66 5.73 -39.54
CA PRO A 92 14.23 6.80 -40.45
C PRO A 92 13.29 6.30 -41.56
N LYS A 93 13.50 5.07 -42.04
CA LYS A 93 12.69 4.46 -43.10
C LYS A 93 11.34 3.95 -42.61
N LEU A 94 11.26 3.48 -41.37
CA LEU A 94 10.00 3.00 -40.78
C LEU A 94 9.11 4.16 -40.34
N THR A 95 9.70 5.26 -39.86
CA THR A 95 8.93 6.37 -39.28
C THR A 95 8.78 7.56 -40.22
N ASP A 96 9.46 7.57 -41.37
CA ASP A 96 9.59 8.73 -42.27
C ASP A 96 10.09 10.00 -41.55
N LEU A 97 10.93 9.82 -40.51
CA LEU A 97 11.48 10.91 -39.71
C LEU A 97 12.96 11.12 -40.01
N THR A 98 13.37 12.38 -40.00
CA THR A 98 14.78 12.77 -40.01
C THR A 98 15.21 13.09 -38.57
N PHE A 99 16.21 12.37 -38.08
CA PHE A 99 16.77 12.59 -36.75
C PHE A 99 17.97 13.54 -36.84
N ASN A 100 17.84 14.71 -36.20
CA ASN A 100 18.93 15.68 -36.03
C ASN A 100 18.93 16.20 -34.58
N PRO A 101 19.94 15.88 -33.76
CA PRO A 101 21.15 15.10 -34.06
C PRO A 101 20.89 13.61 -34.36
N PRO A 102 21.88 12.88 -34.90
CA PRO A 102 21.77 11.44 -35.15
C PRO A 102 21.42 10.67 -33.89
N LEU A 103 20.75 9.52 -34.05
CA LEU A 103 20.37 8.66 -32.93
C LEU A 103 21.60 8.17 -32.13
N GLU A 104 21.58 8.47 -30.84
CA GLU A 104 22.53 8.00 -29.85
C GLU A 104 21.91 6.86 -29.04
N PHE A 105 22.66 5.77 -28.87
CA PHE A 105 22.22 4.59 -28.13
C PHE A 105 23.11 4.43 -26.90
N GLN A 106 22.50 4.34 -25.72
CA GLN A 106 23.24 4.18 -24.47
C GLN A 106 23.65 2.72 -24.24
N ARG A 107 22.75 1.77 -24.56
CA ARG A 107 22.96 0.31 -24.49
C ARG A 107 22.03 -0.40 -25.49
N GLU A 108 22.49 -1.54 -25.97
CA GLU A 108 21.74 -2.47 -26.80
C GLU A 108 21.95 -3.90 -26.29
N HIS A 109 20.93 -4.73 -26.46
CA HIS A 109 20.88 -6.12 -26.00
C HIS A 109 20.20 -6.98 -27.06
#